data_AF-A0A6A4GRP4-F1
#
_entry.id   AF-A0A6A4GRP4-F1
#
_cell.length_a   1.000
_cell.length_b   1.000
_cell.length_c   1.000
_cell.angle_alpha   90.00
_cell.angle_beta   90.00
_cell.angle_gamma   90.00
#
_symmetry.space_group_name_H-M   'P 1'
#
loop_
_entity.id
_entity.type
_entity.pdbx_description
1 polymer ?
#
loop_
_entity_poly.entity_id
_entity_poly.type
_entity_poly.pdbx_seq_one_letter_code
_entity_poly.pdbx_strand_id
1 'polypeptide(L)'
;MLFPTLTVTRFRVLSLRGTIRYKHNDFTTVQTQEHVAALLPIPPRPKTRPTPWLLPDEMEKYLIPLRERIPFRPTTVKQFLKNTERGSEPSETRKTLGNGLIYFAWYSFPTLERGQEFIEGVKEIAQKEKHHPSLLRLEQRQQPISKVFINIHTHEAYIPKAVSKLRPDFPAREATPFPETLIVPGLTMRDVRFAMLVDELFRSNESSDDSIPSLVMKPRENTPTVSDLVQRIFRYRFCPCCGLPHPLVECTAREVYKPKGGGEWEITTLDPNLTERS
;
A
#
# COMPACT_ATOMS: atom_id res chain seq x y z
N MET A 1 32.80 -14.98 -29.82
CA MET A 1 31.41 -15.04 -29.32
C MET A 1 30.96 -13.62 -29.06
N LEU A 2 30.04 -13.09 -29.87
CA LEU A 2 29.58 -11.70 -29.79
C LEU A 2 28.21 -11.68 -29.09
N PHE A 3 28.10 -10.93 -28.00
CA PHE A 3 26.82 -10.68 -27.34
C PHE A 3 26.07 -9.56 -28.10
N PRO A 4 24.75 -9.69 -28.34
CA PRO A 4 23.99 -8.62 -28.96
C PRO A 4 23.87 -7.43 -28.01
N THR A 5 24.16 -6.24 -28.53
CA THR A 5 24.02 -4.96 -27.86
C THR A 5 22.53 -4.63 -27.75
N LEU A 6 22.01 -4.49 -26.54
CA LEU A 6 20.64 -4.01 -26.30
C LEU A 6 20.58 -2.50 -26.58
N THR A 7 19.93 -2.12 -27.66
CA THR A 7 19.63 -0.72 -27.98
C THR A 7 18.52 -0.24 -27.05
N VAL A 8 18.86 0.58 -26.07
CA VAL A 8 17.88 1.26 -25.21
C VAL A 8 17.34 2.48 -25.96
N THR A 9 16.15 2.34 -26.54
CA THR A 9 15.43 3.48 -27.15
C THR A 9 14.88 4.36 -26.03
N ARG A 10 15.54 5.50 -25.77
CA ARG A 10 15.02 6.53 -24.86
C ARG A 10 13.91 7.32 -25.56
N PHE A 11 12.67 7.14 -25.13
CA PHE A 11 11.58 8.03 -25.53
C PHE A 11 11.54 9.24 -24.61
N ARG A 12 11.63 10.43 -25.20
CA ARG A 12 11.31 11.70 -24.54
C ARG A 12 9.79 11.88 -24.60
N VAL A 13 9.12 11.76 -23.45
CA VAL A 13 7.72 12.20 -23.33
C VAL A 13 7.71 13.72 -23.29
N LEU A 14 7.21 14.36 -24.36
CA LEU A 14 6.92 15.78 -24.36
C LEU A 14 5.59 16.00 -23.62
N SER A 15 5.67 16.57 -22.41
CA SER A 15 4.50 17.10 -21.71
C SER A 15 4.02 18.35 -22.44
N LEU A 16 2.93 18.23 -23.21
CA LEU A 16 2.22 19.37 -23.77
C LEU A 16 1.29 19.96 -22.69
N ARG A 17 1.78 21.00 -22.00
CA ARG A 17 0.93 21.91 -21.25
C ARG A 17 0.26 22.87 -22.22
N GLY A 18 -1.07 22.79 -22.34
CA GLY A 18 -1.86 23.76 -23.08
C GLY A 18 -3.34 23.62 -22.76
N THR A 19 -3.96 24.71 -22.32
CA THR A 19 -5.42 24.81 -22.26
C THR A 19 -5.94 24.88 -23.70
N ILE A 20 -6.50 23.77 -24.20
CA ILE A 20 -7.15 23.76 -25.51
C ILE A 20 -8.48 24.49 -25.37
N ARG A 21 -8.54 25.75 -25.79
CA ARG A 21 -9.80 26.40 -26.14
C ARG A 21 -10.20 25.87 -27.51
N TYR A 22 -11.27 25.08 -27.55
CA TYR A 22 -11.84 24.58 -28.79
C TYR A 22 -12.31 25.76 -29.66
N LYS A 23 -11.55 26.10 -30.68
CA LYS A 23 -12.09 26.72 -31.89
C LYS A 23 -12.50 25.58 -32.82
N HIS A 24 -13.74 25.67 -33.29
CA HIS A 24 -14.37 24.74 -34.21
C HIS A 24 -13.53 24.54 -35.48
N ASN A 25 -13.50 23.29 -35.95
CA ASN A 25 -13.00 22.80 -37.25
C ASN A 25 -11.48 22.62 -37.39
N ASP A 26 -10.99 21.50 -36.83
CA ASP A 26 -10.15 20.53 -37.56
C ASP A 26 -10.02 19.27 -36.69
N PHE A 27 -10.64 18.16 -37.12
CA PHE A 27 -10.48 16.86 -36.48
C PHE A 27 -9.11 16.29 -36.82
N THR A 28 -8.08 16.74 -36.10
CA THR A 28 -6.84 15.97 -36.02
C THR A 28 -7.11 14.80 -35.09
N THR A 29 -7.24 13.59 -35.63
CA THR A 29 -7.29 12.36 -34.85
C THR A 29 -5.97 12.23 -34.09
N VAL A 30 -5.92 12.76 -32.87
CA VAL A 30 -4.81 12.50 -31.95
C VAL A 30 -4.93 11.03 -31.57
N GLN A 31 -4.19 10.17 -32.28
CA GLN A 31 -3.91 8.82 -31.82
C GLN A 31 -3.04 8.90 -30.57
N THR A 32 -3.65 9.13 -29.40
CA THR A 32 -3.06 8.75 -28.12
C THR A 32 -3.15 7.24 -28.00
N GLN A 33 -2.33 6.54 -28.78
CA GLN A 33 -1.96 5.17 -28.44
C GLN A 33 -0.94 5.28 -27.30
N GLU A 34 -1.41 5.70 -26.12
CA GLU A 34 -0.66 5.50 -24.89
C GLU A 34 -0.55 3.99 -24.72
N HIS A 35 0.61 3.44 -25.13
CA HIS A 35 0.98 2.08 -24.78
C HIS A 35 0.82 1.96 -23.27
N VAL A 36 -0.26 1.31 -22.83
CA VAL A 36 -0.49 0.94 -21.44
C VAL A 36 0.72 0.11 -21.06
N ALA A 37 1.66 0.75 -20.35
CA ALA A 37 2.95 0.13 -20.07
C ALA A 37 2.69 -1.23 -19.41
N ALA A 38 3.22 -2.29 -20.01
CA ALA A 38 3.00 -3.66 -19.57
C ALA A 38 3.19 -3.76 -18.06
N LEU A 39 2.24 -4.38 -17.35
CA LEU A 39 2.29 -4.54 -15.90
C LEU A 39 3.67 -5.05 -15.47
N LEU A 40 4.16 -4.52 -14.35
CA LEU A 40 5.42 -4.98 -13.79
C LEU A 40 5.33 -6.49 -13.53
N PRO A 41 6.44 -7.24 -13.62
CA PRO A 41 6.42 -8.65 -13.28
C PRO A 41 6.01 -8.81 -11.81
N ILE A 42 5.10 -9.76 -11.56
CA ILE A 42 4.63 -10.07 -10.21
C ILE A 42 5.85 -10.48 -9.37
N PRO A 43 6.10 -9.83 -8.23
CA PRO A 43 7.23 -10.17 -7.38
C PRO A 43 7.08 -11.59 -6.83
N PRO A 44 8.19 -12.31 -6.55
CA PRO A 44 8.13 -13.64 -5.95
C PRO A 44 7.51 -13.59 -4.55
N ARG A 45 7.00 -14.72 -4.09
CA ARG A 45 6.46 -14.82 -2.72
C ARG A 45 7.57 -14.60 -1.68
N PRO A 46 7.39 -13.66 -0.72
CA PRO A 46 8.32 -13.49 0.39
C PRO A 46 8.48 -14.77 1.22
N LYS A 47 9.72 -15.08 1.60
CA LYS A 47 10.05 -16.31 2.37
C LYS A 47 10.21 -16.07 3.86
N THR A 48 10.36 -14.82 4.30
CA THR A 48 10.66 -14.47 5.69
C THR A 48 9.38 -14.14 6.48
N ARG A 49 9.33 -14.61 7.73
CA ARG A 49 8.35 -14.22 8.74
C ARG A 49 9.10 -13.87 10.04
N PRO A 50 8.87 -12.70 10.65
CA PRO A 50 8.04 -11.59 10.16
C PRO A 50 8.55 -11.05 8.82
N THR A 51 7.66 -10.48 8.00
CA THR A 51 8.04 -9.93 6.69
C THR A 51 8.44 -8.46 6.85
N PRO A 52 9.57 -7.99 6.28
CA PRO A 52 9.92 -6.58 6.34
C PRO A 52 8.86 -5.72 5.65
N TRP A 53 8.62 -4.52 6.19
CA TRP A 53 7.95 -3.47 5.43
C TRP A 53 8.69 -3.22 4.11
N LEU A 54 7.96 -2.76 3.10
CA LEU A 54 8.53 -2.38 1.82
C LEU A 54 9.72 -1.42 2.02
N LEU A 55 10.84 -1.75 1.40
CA LEU A 55 11.99 -0.89 1.34
C LEU A 55 11.73 0.30 0.40
N PRO A 56 12.49 1.41 0.51
CA PRO A 56 12.27 2.58 -0.33
C PRO A 56 12.32 2.28 -1.83
N ASP A 57 13.28 1.49 -2.28
CA ASP A 57 13.44 1.04 -3.66
C ASP A 57 12.28 0.12 -4.11
N GLU A 58 11.77 -0.74 -3.22
CA GLU A 58 10.57 -1.55 -3.49
C GLU A 58 9.31 -0.67 -3.64
N MET A 59 9.18 0.39 -2.84
CA MET A 59 8.07 1.35 -2.97
C MET A 59 8.16 2.13 -4.29
N GLU A 60 9.35 2.59 -4.68
CA GLU A 60 9.58 3.24 -5.99
C GLU A 60 9.29 2.29 -7.15
N LYS A 61 9.74 1.04 -7.03
CA LYS A 61 9.58 0.04 -8.07
C LYS A 61 8.13 -0.39 -8.24
N TYR A 62 7.39 -0.59 -7.14
CA TYR A 62 6.06 -1.20 -7.19
C TYR A 62 4.93 -0.23 -6.83
N LEU A 63 4.94 0.40 -5.64
CA LEU A 63 3.78 1.18 -5.19
C LEU A 63 3.48 2.38 -6.08
N ILE A 64 4.53 3.11 -6.49
CA ILE A 64 4.35 4.31 -7.33
C ILE A 64 3.81 3.93 -8.71
N PRO A 65 4.40 2.99 -9.47
CA PRO A 65 3.89 2.64 -10.79
C PRO A 65 2.55 1.91 -10.75
N LEU A 66 2.32 1.02 -9.76
CA LEU A 66 1.06 0.29 -9.66
C LEU A 66 -0.11 1.22 -9.38
N ARG A 67 0.10 2.31 -8.65
CA ARG A 67 -0.94 3.33 -8.44
C ARG A 67 -1.47 3.91 -9.76
N GLU A 68 -0.70 3.93 -10.82
CA GLU A 68 -1.15 4.45 -12.12
C GLU A 68 -1.80 3.37 -12.98
N ARG A 69 -1.65 2.09 -12.61
CA ARG A 69 -2.00 0.95 -13.48
C ARG A 69 -3.12 0.08 -12.94
N ILE A 70 -3.27 -0.02 -11.62
CA ILE A 70 -4.26 -0.86 -10.95
C ILE A 70 -5.08 -0.02 -9.96
N PRO A 71 -6.28 -0.45 -9.51
CA PRO A 71 -7.12 0.35 -8.60
C PRO A 71 -6.59 0.52 -7.17
N PHE A 72 -5.59 -0.27 -6.76
CA PHE A 72 -5.07 -0.24 -5.39
C PHE A 72 -4.35 1.08 -5.04
N ARG A 73 -4.56 1.59 -3.82
CA ARG A 73 -4.01 2.87 -3.34
C ARG A 73 -3.42 2.74 -1.95
N PRO A 74 -2.15 3.18 -1.73
CA PRO A 74 -1.59 3.22 -0.40
C PRO A 74 -2.17 4.40 0.37
N THR A 75 -2.52 4.18 1.63
CA THR A 75 -2.94 5.24 2.57
C THR A 75 -2.47 4.90 3.97
N THR A 76 -2.44 5.88 4.87
CA THR A 76 -2.25 5.60 6.29
C THR A 76 -3.54 5.08 6.92
N VAL A 77 -3.42 4.25 7.95
CA VAL A 77 -4.57 3.77 8.75
C VAL A 77 -5.45 4.92 9.22
N LYS A 78 -4.84 5.99 9.77
CA LYS A 78 -5.58 7.16 10.23
C LYS A 78 -6.41 7.83 9.12
N GLN A 79 -5.82 8.00 7.93
CA GLN A 79 -6.52 8.60 6.80
C GLN A 79 -7.64 7.69 6.29
N PHE A 80 -7.42 6.38 6.31
CA PHE A 80 -8.44 5.39 5.99
C PHE A 80 -9.64 5.50 6.93
N LEU A 81 -9.40 5.43 8.24
CA LEU A 81 -10.43 5.54 9.28
C LEU A 81 -11.21 6.85 9.16
N LYS A 82 -10.52 7.99 8.96
CA LYS A 82 -11.18 9.28 8.75
C LYS A 82 -12.13 9.29 7.54
N ASN A 83 -11.84 8.51 6.50
CA ASN A 83 -12.65 8.46 5.29
C ASN A 83 -13.79 7.44 5.39
N THR A 84 -13.61 6.36 6.15
CA THR A 84 -14.61 5.29 6.30
C THR A 84 -15.58 5.52 7.45
N GLU A 85 -15.14 6.14 8.55
CA GLU A 85 -15.92 6.31 9.78
C GLU A 85 -16.70 7.64 9.83
N ARG A 86 -17.03 8.28 8.70
CA ARG A 86 -17.79 9.54 8.67
C ARG A 86 -19.23 9.47 9.22
N GLY A 87 -19.62 8.40 9.92
CA GLY A 87 -20.93 8.25 10.54
C GLY A 87 -21.09 7.04 11.46
N SER A 88 -20.01 6.46 11.97
CA SER A 88 -20.06 5.30 12.88
C SER A 88 -19.01 5.47 13.96
N GLU A 89 -19.37 5.19 15.21
CA GLU A 89 -18.44 5.30 16.33
C GLU A 89 -17.19 4.43 16.11
N PRO A 90 -16.04 4.82 16.69
CA PRO A 90 -14.80 4.05 16.60
C PRO A 90 -14.99 2.60 17.07
N SER A 91 -15.18 1.66 16.16
CA SER A 91 -15.27 0.23 16.49
C SER A 91 -13.90 -0.31 16.91
N GLU A 92 -13.89 -1.46 17.59
CA GLU A 92 -12.69 -2.22 18.00
C GLU A 92 -11.66 -2.40 16.88
N THR A 93 -12.08 -2.27 15.62
CA THR A 93 -11.28 -2.22 14.39
C THR A 93 -10.11 -1.23 14.46
N ARG A 94 -10.18 -0.16 15.28
CA ARG A 94 -9.03 0.76 15.46
C ARG A 94 -7.83 0.10 16.14
N LYS A 95 -8.04 -0.90 17.00
CA LYS A 95 -6.94 -1.52 17.77
C LYS A 95 -6.07 -2.43 16.88
N THR A 96 -6.67 -3.12 15.92
CA THR A 96 -5.98 -4.15 15.13
C THR A 96 -5.18 -3.62 13.93
N LEU A 97 -5.51 -2.42 13.44
CA LEU A 97 -4.87 -1.85 12.25
C LEU A 97 -3.48 -1.25 12.53
N GLY A 98 -3.13 -0.99 13.79
CA GLY A 98 -1.85 -0.38 14.19
C GLY A 98 -1.63 1.00 13.57
N ASN A 99 -0.37 1.45 13.52
CA ASN A 99 0.02 2.52 12.60
C ASN A 99 0.92 1.98 11.50
N GLY A 100 0.50 2.21 10.26
CA GLY A 100 1.21 1.76 9.09
C GLY A 100 0.57 2.30 7.84
N LEU A 101 1.11 1.86 6.70
CA LEU A 101 0.38 1.92 5.44
C LEU A 101 -0.55 0.73 5.34
N ILE A 102 -1.68 0.97 4.69
CA ILE A 102 -2.59 -0.06 4.19
C ILE A 102 -2.75 0.15 2.69
N TYR A 103 -3.18 -0.90 2.00
CA TYR A 103 -3.40 -0.88 0.56
C TYR A 103 -4.84 -1.27 0.28
N PHE A 104 -5.58 -0.43 -0.44
CA PHE A 104 -7.01 -0.66 -0.65
C PHE A 104 -7.43 -0.41 -2.09
N ALA A 105 -8.47 -1.10 -2.55
CA ALA A 105 -9.03 -0.98 -3.88
C ALA A 105 -10.56 -1.02 -3.87
N TRP A 106 -11.15 -0.46 -4.92
CA TRP A 106 -12.55 -0.61 -5.27
C TRP A 106 -12.63 -1.16 -6.70
N TYR A 107 -13.30 -2.29 -6.86
CA TYR A 107 -13.67 -2.86 -8.16
C TYR A 107 -15.18 -2.68 -8.36
N SER A 108 -15.62 -2.36 -9.57
CA SER A 108 -17.03 -2.17 -9.88
C SER A 108 -17.46 -3.26 -10.86
N PHE A 109 -18.63 -3.83 -10.63
CA PHE A 109 -19.18 -4.91 -11.44
C PHE A 109 -20.60 -4.55 -11.89
N PRO A 110 -21.01 -5.03 -13.09
CA PRO A 110 -22.32 -4.72 -13.65
C PRO A 110 -23.47 -5.39 -12.90
N THR A 111 -23.21 -6.51 -12.21
CA THR A 111 -24.21 -7.25 -11.41
C THR A 111 -23.64 -7.63 -10.05
N LEU A 112 -24.52 -8.07 -9.14
CA LEU A 112 -24.12 -8.57 -7.83
C LEU A 112 -23.37 -9.90 -7.95
N GLU A 113 -23.85 -10.77 -8.84
CA GLU A 113 -23.33 -12.12 -9.08
C GLU A 113 -21.87 -12.06 -9.55
N ARG A 114 -21.54 -11.15 -10.48
CA ARG A 114 -20.16 -10.93 -10.92
C ARG A 114 -19.24 -10.46 -9.79
N GLY A 115 -19.74 -9.56 -8.94
CA GLY A 115 -19.01 -9.13 -7.75
C GLY A 115 -18.76 -10.27 -6.76
N GLN A 116 -19.72 -11.19 -6.63
CA GLN A 116 -19.59 -12.37 -5.78
C GLN A 116 -18.59 -13.38 -6.37
N GLU A 117 -18.65 -13.67 -7.67
CA GLU A 117 -17.68 -14.51 -8.38
C GLU A 117 -16.25 -14.00 -8.17
N PHE A 118 -16.05 -12.68 -8.30
CA PHE A 118 -14.76 -12.06 -8.06
C PHE A 118 -14.30 -12.23 -6.61
N ILE A 119 -15.19 -12.09 -5.62
CA ILE A 119 -14.86 -12.32 -4.21
C ILE A 119 -14.38 -13.75 -3.96
N GLU A 120 -15.03 -14.76 -4.55
CA GLU A 120 -14.59 -16.15 -4.41
C GLU A 120 -13.20 -16.36 -5.01
N GLY A 121 -12.92 -15.79 -6.18
CA GLY A 121 -11.57 -15.81 -6.76
C GLY A 121 -10.52 -15.12 -5.88
N VAL A 122 -10.85 -13.99 -5.25
CA VAL A 122 -9.97 -13.31 -4.29
C VAL A 122 -9.68 -14.19 -3.06
N LYS A 123 -10.69 -14.91 -2.55
CA LYS A 123 -10.49 -15.87 -1.45
C LYS A 123 -9.57 -17.02 -1.83
N GLU A 124 -9.69 -17.55 -3.05
CA GLU A 124 -8.76 -18.57 -3.54
C GLU A 124 -7.32 -18.07 -3.61
N ILE A 125 -7.11 -16.84 -4.11
CA ILE A 125 -5.78 -16.21 -4.13
C ILE A 125 -5.26 -16.07 -2.69
N ALA A 126 -6.09 -15.64 -1.75
CA ALA A 126 -5.71 -15.49 -0.34
C ALA A 126 -5.25 -16.80 0.29
N GLN A 127 -5.97 -17.89 0.01
CA GLN A 127 -5.61 -19.23 0.47
C GLN A 127 -4.28 -19.69 -0.15
N LYS A 128 -4.10 -19.50 -1.47
CA LYS A 128 -2.87 -19.88 -2.19
C LYS A 128 -1.66 -19.10 -1.71
N GLU A 129 -1.80 -17.79 -1.45
CA GLU A 129 -0.73 -16.90 -0.97
C GLU A 129 -0.53 -16.97 0.56
N LYS A 130 -1.42 -17.65 1.29
CA LYS A 130 -1.48 -17.66 2.77
C LYS A 130 -1.44 -16.23 3.31
N HIS A 131 -2.21 -15.34 2.69
CA HIS A 131 -2.27 -13.91 2.95
C HIS A 131 -3.70 -13.41 2.72
N HIS A 132 -4.42 -13.15 3.81
CA HIS A 132 -5.84 -12.78 3.75
C HIS A 132 -6.01 -11.26 3.77
N PRO A 133 -6.97 -10.72 3.01
CA PRO A 133 -7.34 -9.31 3.13
C PRO A 133 -7.90 -9.04 4.52
N SER A 134 -7.53 -7.90 5.11
CA SER A 134 -8.05 -7.46 6.40
C SER A 134 -9.51 -7.03 6.31
N LEU A 135 -9.97 -6.59 5.13
CA LEU A 135 -11.38 -6.38 4.83
C LEU A 135 -11.65 -6.70 3.37
N LEU A 136 -12.68 -7.52 3.14
CA LEU A 136 -13.21 -7.86 1.83
C LEU A 136 -14.73 -7.74 1.90
N ARG A 137 -15.33 -6.82 1.14
CA ARG A 137 -16.76 -6.53 1.23
C ARG A 137 -17.37 -6.27 -0.14
N LEU A 138 -18.55 -6.84 -0.37
CA LEU A 138 -19.44 -6.49 -1.48
C LEU A 138 -20.41 -5.39 -1.02
N GLU A 139 -20.51 -4.31 -1.79
CA GLU A 139 -21.46 -3.22 -1.57
C GLU A 139 -22.36 -3.06 -2.79
N GLN A 140 -23.67 -3.05 -2.55
CA GLN A 140 -24.65 -2.62 -3.55
C GLN A 140 -25.00 -1.15 -3.26
N ARG A 141 -24.44 -0.22 -4.03
CA ARG A 141 -24.67 1.22 -3.81
C ARG A 141 -25.80 1.79 -4.65
N GLN A 142 -25.85 1.41 -5.93
CA GLN A 142 -26.82 1.90 -6.90
C GLN A 142 -27.10 0.77 -7.87
N GLN A 143 -28.35 0.30 -7.96
CA GLN A 143 -28.69 -0.72 -8.96
C GLN A 143 -28.40 -0.16 -10.37
N PRO A 144 -27.77 -0.94 -11.26
CA PRO A 144 -27.37 -2.34 -11.12
C PRO A 144 -25.92 -2.56 -10.61
N ILE A 145 -25.14 -1.50 -10.39
CA ILE A 145 -23.70 -1.57 -10.11
C ILE A 145 -23.40 -2.06 -8.69
N SER A 146 -22.70 -3.17 -8.60
CA SER A 146 -22.10 -3.65 -7.35
C SER A 146 -20.63 -3.22 -7.27
N LYS A 147 -20.10 -3.09 -6.05
CA LYS A 147 -18.70 -2.73 -5.82
C LYS A 147 -18.06 -3.67 -4.81
N VAL A 148 -16.85 -4.14 -5.11
CA VAL A 148 -16.04 -4.90 -4.17
C VAL A 148 -14.96 -4.00 -3.59
N PHE A 149 -14.96 -3.86 -2.27
CA PHE A 149 -13.93 -3.18 -1.50
C PHE A 149 -12.94 -4.21 -0.95
N ILE A 150 -11.66 -3.92 -1.13
CA ILE A 150 -10.55 -4.75 -0.62
C ILE A 150 -9.60 -3.86 0.16
N ASN A 151 -9.20 -4.28 1.35
CA ASN A 151 -8.13 -3.72 2.16
C ASN A 151 -7.16 -4.82 2.55
N ILE A 152 -5.88 -4.59 2.33
CA ILE A 152 -4.80 -5.51 2.67
C ILE A 152 -3.68 -4.77 3.40
N HIS A 153 -3.10 -5.46 4.37
CA HIS A 153 -1.80 -5.19 4.95
C HIS A 153 -1.30 -6.47 5.64
N THR A 154 -0.01 -6.53 5.93
CA THR A 154 0.59 -7.65 6.68
C THR A 154 0.57 -7.34 8.16
N HIS A 155 -0.10 -8.16 8.98
CA HIS A 155 -0.13 -8.00 10.44
C HIS A 155 1.21 -8.33 11.12
N GLU A 156 1.88 -9.40 10.66
CA GLU A 156 3.20 -9.85 11.15
C GLU A 156 4.34 -9.25 10.31
N ALA A 157 4.56 -7.96 10.47
CA ALA A 157 5.63 -7.25 9.78
C ALA A 157 6.56 -6.53 10.74
N TYR A 158 7.73 -6.08 10.27
CA TYR A 158 8.65 -5.26 11.06
C TYR A 158 9.18 -4.11 10.22
N ILE A 159 9.69 -3.06 10.86
CA ILE A 159 10.23 -1.86 10.19
C ILE A 159 11.74 -2.03 9.97
N PRO A 160 12.23 -2.16 8.72
CA PRO A 160 13.66 -2.24 8.46
C PRO A 160 14.38 -0.94 8.84
N LYS A 161 15.65 -1.04 9.20
CA LYS A 161 16.50 0.13 9.51
C LYS A 161 16.49 1.18 8.39
N ALA A 162 16.47 0.75 7.13
CA ALA A 162 16.39 1.64 5.97
C ALA A 162 15.14 2.53 6.00
N VAL A 163 13.99 1.98 6.37
CA VAL A 163 12.72 2.72 6.51
C VAL A 163 12.71 3.58 7.78
N SER A 164 13.19 3.03 8.90
CA SER A 164 13.30 3.74 10.18
C SER A 164 14.17 5.00 10.11
N LYS A 165 15.20 5.01 9.26
CA LYS A 165 16.07 6.18 9.03
C LYS A 165 15.39 7.33 8.30
N LEU A 166 14.28 7.07 7.59
CA LEU A 166 13.52 8.06 6.82
C LEU A 166 12.44 8.78 7.65
N ARG A 167 12.35 8.51 8.97
CA ARG A 167 11.44 9.23 9.87
C ARG A 167 11.69 10.75 9.80
N PRO A 168 10.69 11.63 9.84
CA PRO A 168 10.96 13.05 10.03
C PRO A 168 11.63 13.27 11.40
N ASP A 169 12.52 14.26 11.51
CA ASP A 169 13.15 14.63 12.78
C ASP A 169 12.17 15.29 13.77
N PHE A 170 11.00 15.73 13.27
CA PHE A 170 9.96 16.41 14.04
C PHE A 170 8.62 15.65 14.01
N PRO A 171 7.92 15.48 15.16
CA PRO A 171 8.31 15.89 16.52
C PRO A 171 9.52 15.09 17.01
N ALA A 172 10.38 15.76 17.79
CA ALA A 172 11.71 15.30 18.24
C ALA A 172 11.82 13.78 18.36
N ARG A 173 12.64 13.19 17.47
CA ARG A 173 13.09 11.81 17.61
C ARG A 173 13.73 11.66 18.99
N GLU A 174 13.21 10.78 19.85
CA GLU A 174 14.14 10.04 20.70
C GLU A 174 14.98 9.22 19.71
N ALA A 175 16.31 9.36 19.74
CA ALA A 175 17.24 8.75 18.76
C ALA A 175 17.16 7.21 18.69
N THR A 176 16.26 6.61 19.47
CA THR A 176 15.92 5.21 19.53
C THR A 176 15.49 4.68 18.16
N PRO A 177 16.25 3.74 17.58
CA PRO A 177 15.80 3.01 16.40
C PRO A 177 14.65 2.06 16.76
N PHE A 178 13.80 1.76 15.78
CA PHE A 178 12.89 0.61 15.87
C PHE A 178 13.71 -0.68 15.93
N PRO A 179 13.50 -1.55 16.93
CA PRO A 179 14.07 -2.89 16.89
C PRO A 179 13.41 -3.69 15.77
N GLU A 180 14.21 -4.54 15.12
CA GLU A 180 13.69 -5.48 14.12
C GLU A 180 12.80 -6.57 14.75
N THR A 181 12.90 -6.76 16.07
CA THR A 181 12.02 -7.64 16.84
C THR A 181 10.64 -7.02 17.12
N LEU A 182 10.45 -5.71 16.89
CA LEU A 182 9.14 -5.09 17.05
C LEU A 182 8.25 -5.44 15.87
N ILE A 183 7.21 -6.22 16.13
CA ILE A 183 6.20 -6.57 15.14
C ILE A 183 5.15 -5.46 15.07
N VAL A 184 4.99 -4.86 13.88
CA VAL A 184 3.98 -3.85 13.61
C VAL A 184 3.35 -4.09 12.24
N PRO A 185 2.00 -4.08 12.15
CA PRO A 185 1.28 -4.10 10.88
C PRO A 185 1.79 -3.07 9.86
N GLY A 186 1.94 -3.48 8.60
CA GLY A 186 2.31 -2.58 7.51
C GLY A 186 2.32 -3.24 6.15
N LEU A 187 2.64 -2.45 5.12
CA LEU A 187 2.75 -2.96 3.75
C LEU A 187 4.07 -3.64 3.51
N THR A 188 3.99 -4.86 2.97
CA THR A 188 5.12 -5.69 2.59
C THR A 188 5.01 -6.12 1.13
N MET A 189 6.01 -6.83 0.63
CA MET A 189 5.95 -7.46 -0.69
C MET A 189 4.83 -8.50 -0.83
N ARG A 190 4.28 -9.04 0.27
CA ARG A 190 3.10 -9.94 0.23
C ARG A 190 1.87 -9.18 -0.24
N ASP A 191 1.70 -7.95 0.24
CA ASP A 191 0.58 -7.07 -0.12
C ASP A 191 0.66 -6.62 -1.58
N VAL A 192 1.86 -6.23 -2.05
CA VAL A 192 2.09 -5.87 -3.45
C VAL A 192 1.76 -7.03 -4.38
N ARG A 193 2.31 -8.21 -4.07
CA ARG A 193 2.05 -9.44 -4.85
C ARG A 193 0.55 -9.76 -4.90
N PHE A 194 -0.11 -9.74 -3.74
CA PHE A 194 -1.53 -10.03 -3.63
C PHE A 194 -2.37 -9.05 -4.46
N ALA A 195 -2.11 -7.75 -4.36
CA ALA A 195 -2.80 -6.72 -5.13
C ALA A 195 -2.67 -6.93 -6.65
N MET A 196 -1.49 -7.32 -7.12
CA MET A 196 -1.26 -7.60 -8.54
C MET A 196 -2.02 -8.84 -9.02
N LEU A 197 -2.03 -9.93 -8.24
CA LEU A 197 -2.78 -11.14 -8.57
C LEU A 197 -4.29 -10.89 -8.59
N VAL A 198 -4.79 -10.09 -7.67
CA VAL A 198 -6.21 -9.68 -7.64
C VAL A 198 -6.58 -8.83 -8.85
N ASP A 199 -5.71 -7.92 -9.27
CA ASP A 199 -5.94 -7.13 -10.48
C ASP A 199 -5.87 -7.98 -11.75
N GLU A 200 -4.98 -8.97 -11.82
CA GLU A 200 -4.95 -9.94 -12.92
C GLU A 200 -6.24 -10.76 -12.99
N LEU A 201 -6.76 -11.24 -11.85
CA LEU A 201 -8.06 -11.92 -11.76
C LEU A 201 -9.20 -11.02 -12.25
N PHE A 202 -9.20 -9.74 -11.86
CA PHE A 202 -10.21 -8.80 -12.31
C PHE A 202 -10.15 -8.64 -13.84
N ARG A 203 -8.95 -8.42 -14.38
CA ARG A 203 -8.77 -8.28 -15.83
C ARG A 203 -9.15 -9.54 -16.59
N SER A 204 -8.81 -10.74 -16.09
CA SER A 204 -9.16 -11.97 -16.79
C SER A 204 -10.67 -12.16 -16.89
N ASN A 205 -11.41 -11.80 -15.84
CA ASN A 205 -12.86 -11.95 -15.81
C ASN A 205 -13.58 -10.91 -16.68
N GLU A 206 -13.06 -9.69 -16.73
CA GLU A 206 -13.68 -8.59 -17.48
C GLU A 206 -13.18 -8.49 -18.94
N SER A 207 -12.03 -9.08 -19.28
CA SER A 207 -11.44 -9.01 -20.64
C SER A 207 -12.27 -9.67 -21.75
N SER A 208 -13.29 -10.44 -21.40
CA SER A 208 -14.24 -11.02 -22.36
C SER A 208 -15.29 -10.03 -22.86
N ASP A 209 -15.43 -8.87 -22.21
CA ASP A 209 -16.43 -7.85 -22.54
C ASP A 209 -15.71 -6.58 -23.03
N ASP A 210 -15.63 -6.39 -24.35
CA ASP A 210 -15.06 -5.18 -25.00
C ASP A 210 -15.71 -3.85 -24.56
N SER A 211 -16.77 -3.93 -23.76
CA SER A 211 -17.61 -2.83 -23.32
C SER A 211 -17.10 -2.11 -22.08
N ILE A 212 -16.11 -2.62 -21.34
CA ILE A 212 -15.60 -1.96 -20.14
C ILE A 212 -14.39 -1.11 -20.49
N PRO A 213 -14.49 0.23 -20.43
CA PRO A 213 -13.34 1.09 -20.66
C PRO A 213 -12.25 0.70 -19.69
N SER A 214 -11.10 0.29 -20.22
CA SER A 214 -9.87 0.20 -19.44
C SER A 214 -9.78 1.48 -18.64
N LEU A 215 -9.87 1.36 -17.31
CA LEU A 215 -9.84 2.48 -16.38
C LEU A 215 -8.41 3.04 -16.42
N VAL A 216 -8.09 3.77 -17.48
CA VAL A 216 -6.86 4.56 -17.58
C VAL A 216 -7.01 5.64 -16.54
N MET A 217 -6.44 5.37 -15.37
CA MET A 217 -6.49 6.29 -14.26
C MET A 217 -5.58 7.46 -14.62
N LYS A 218 -6.19 8.61 -14.89
CA LYS A 218 -5.44 9.83 -15.21
C LYS A 218 -4.34 10.05 -14.15
N PRO A 219 -3.08 10.26 -14.57
CA PRO A 219 -2.02 10.61 -13.64
C PRO A 219 -2.48 11.77 -12.77
N ARG A 220 -2.45 11.60 -11.45
CA ARG A 220 -2.78 12.70 -10.55
C ARG A 220 -1.56 13.62 -10.51
N GLU A 221 -1.78 14.93 -10.62
CA GLU A 221 -0.73 15.97 -10.60
C GLU A 221 0.15 15.96 -9.33
N ASN A 222 -0.16 15.12 -8.34
CA ASN A 222 0.55 14.99 -7.07
C ASN A 222 0.71 13.51 -6.67
N THR A 223 1.50 12.75 -7.45
CA THR A 223 1.94 11.41 -7.03
C THR A 223 2.92 11.56 -5.86
N PRO A 224 2.63 11.02 -4.67
CA PRO A 224 3.50 11.14 -3.52
C PRO A 224 4.81 10.41 -3.80
N THR A 225 5.92 11.04 -3.41
CA THR A 225 7.23 10.39 -3.38
C THR A 225 7.26 9.31 -2.28
N VAL A 226 8.27 8.44 -2.30
CA VAL A 226 8.49 7.49 -1.20
C VAL A 226 8.72 8.23 0.12
N SER A 227 9.47 9.33 0.10
CA SER A 227 9.64 10.19 1.28
C SER A 227 8.29 10.68 1.81
N ASP A 228 7.38 11.13 0.94
CA ASP A 228 6.04 11.58 1.36
C ASP A 228 5.24 10.45 2.01
N LEU A 229 5.30 9.24 1.44
CA LEU A 229 4.61 8.08 1.99
C LEU A 229 5.16 7.74 3.38
N VAL A 230 6.47 7.65 3.52
CA VAL A 230 7.12 7.32 4.79
C VAL A 230 6.88 8.39 5.85
N GLN A 231 7.02 9.67 5.51
CA GLN A 231 6.75 10.77 6.43
C GLN A 231 5.30 10.75 6.94
N ARG A 232 4.32 10.39 6.09
CA ARG A 232 2.91 10.30 6.49
C ARG A 232 2.66 9.21 7.54
N ILE A 233 3.39 8.10 7.50
CA ILE A 233 3.32 7.03 8.51
C ILE A 233 3.77 7.60 9.86
N PHE A 234 4.94 8.23 9.88
CA PHE A 234 5.60 8.64 11.12
C PHE A 234 5.13 9.98 11.69
N ARG A 235 4.35 10.76 10.93
CA ARG A 235 3.84 12.08 11.33
C ARG A 235 3.11 12.09 12.68
N TYR A 236 2.50 10.97 13.07
CA TYR A 236 1.61 10.90 14.25
C TYR A 236 2.24 10.25 15.48
N ARG A 237 3.55 10.42 15.68
CA ARG A 237 4.31 9.90 16.84
C ARG A 237 4.20 8.39 16.98
N PHE A 238 5.01 7.68 16.21
CA PHE A 238 5.08 6.24 16.24
C PHE A 238 6.08 5.78 17.33
N CYS A 239 5.60 5.13 18.39
CA CYS A 239 6.44 4.73 19.52
C CYS A 239 7.39 3.57 19.14
N PRO A 240 8.72 3.69 19.33
CA PRO A 240 9.69 2.63 19.02
C PRO A 240 9.61 1.40 19.92
N CYS A 241 8.90 1.48 21.05
CA CYS A 241 8.78 0.35 21.98
C CYS A 241 7.60 -0.58 21.67
N CYS A 242 6.50 -0.03 21.17
CA CYS A 242 5.25 -0.77 21.00
C CYS A 242 4.54 -0.54 19.65
N GLY A 243 5.03 0.39 18.81
CA GLY A 243 4.41 0.69 17.51
C GLY A 243 3.06 1.43 17.60
N LEU A 244 2.68 1.98 18.75
CA LEU A 244 1.42 2.70 18.93
C LEU A 244 1.60 4.24 18.80
N PRO A 245 0.52 5.00 18.53
CA PRO A 245 0.60 6.44 18.24
C PRO A 245 0.61 7.29 19.51
N HIS A 246 1.67 7.19 20.31
CA HIS A 246 1.86 8.02 21.51
C HIS A 246 3.34 8.41 21.68
N PRO A 247 3.63 9.48 22.43
CA PRO A 247 4.99 9.81 22.85
C PRO A 247 5.68 8.64 23.56
N LEU A 248 6.99 8.50 23.37
CA LEU A 248 7.76 7.47 24.05
C LEU A 248 7.74 7.65 25.58
N VAL A 249 7.75 8.89 26.07
CA VAL A 249 7.58 9.21 27.50
C VAL A 249 6.27 8.69 28.12
N GLU A 250 5.23 8.47 27.32
CA GLU A 250 3.93 7.93 27.76
C GLU A 250 3.85 6.40 27.59
N CYS A 251 4.88 5.76 27.04
CA CYS A 251 4.88 4.33 26.78
C CYS A 251 5.17 3.53 28.06
N THR A 252 4.22 2.69 28.47
CA THR A 252 4.44 1.73 29.57
C THR A 252 5.52 0.68 29.25
N ALA A 253 5.70 0.34 27.97
CA ALA A 253 6.76 -0.56 27.51
C ALA A 253 8.15 0.10 27.41
N ARG A 254 8.27 1.40 27.75
CA ARG A 254 9.55 2.14 27.71
C ARG A 254 10.59 1.58 28.68
N GLU A 255 10.18 0.93 29.77
CA GLU A 255 11.12 0.41 30.78
C GLU A 255 12.17 -0.56 30.21
N VAL A 256 11.86 -1.20 29.07
CA VAL A 256 12.75 -2.09 28.32
C VAL A 256 13.83 -1.33 27.54
N TYR A 257 13.62 -0.04 27.28
CA TYR A 257 14.48 0.85 26.52
C TYR A 257 15.04 1.93 27.46
N LYS A 258 15.93 1.54 28.38
CA LYS A 258 16.65 2.52 29.19
C LYS A 258 17.86 3.02 28.38
N PRO A 259 18.03 4.35 28.19
CA PRO A 259 19.27 4.86 27.63
C PRO A 259 20.41 4.48 28.57
N LYS A 260 21.48 3.87 28.04
CA LYS A 260 22.73 3.81 28.82
C LYS A 260 23.19 5.24 29.02
N GLY A 261 23.56 5.60 30.24
CA GLY A 261 24.18 6.91 30.50
C GLY A 261 25.31 7.11 29.48
N GLY A 262 25.16 8.11 28.59
CA GLY A 262 26.04 8.28 27.42
C GLY A 262 25.32 8.41 26.07
N GLY A 263 24.00 8.19 25.98
CA GLY A 263 23.23 8.40 24.75
C GLY A 263 23.18 7.20 23.79
N GLU A 264 23.81 6.08 24.15
CA GLU A 264 23.66 4.80 23.46
C GLU A 264 22.46 4.03 24.03
N TRP A 265 21.69 3.39 23.14
CA TRP A 265 20.52 2.59 23.49
C TRP A 265 20.87 1.11 23.40
N GLU A 266 20.80 0.37 24.51
CA GLU A 266 20.91 -1.08 24.49
C GLU A 266 19.50 -1.69 24.53
N ILE A 267 19.21 -2.58 23.58
CA ILE A 267 17.95 -3.32 23.57
C ILE A 267 18.16 -4.52 24.49
N THR A 268 17.68 -4.43 25.73
CA THR A 268 17.48 -5.63 26.56
C THR A 268 16.43 -6.49 25.84
N THR A 269 16.77 -7.74 25.53
CA THR A 269 15.86 -8.69 24.88
C THR A 269 14.50 -8.68 25.57
N LEU A 270 13.44 -8.33 24.83
CA LEU A 270 12.06 -8.34 25.32
C LEU A 270 11.73 -9.74 25.86
N ASP A 271 11.09 -9.80 27.03
CA ASP A 271 10.48 -11.04 27.52
C ASP A 271 9.46 -11.51 26.47
N PRO A 272 9.64 -12.70 25.86
CA PRO A 272 8.74 -13.18 24.83
C PRO A 272 7.29 -13.35 25.30
N ASN A 273 7.02 -13.33 26.61
CA ASN A 273 5.67 -13.46 27.17
C ASN A 273 4.87 -12.15 27.19
N LEU A 274 5.48 -11.00 26.87
CA LEU A 274 4.77 -9.70 26.85
C LEU A 274 3.94 -9.47 25.57
N THR A 275 4.22 -10.20 24.48
CA THR A 275 3.49 -10.09 23.21
C THR A 275 2.12 -10.76 23.20
N GLU A 276 1.78 -11.58 24.21
CA GLU A 276 0.50 -12.31 24.25
C GLU A 276 -0.64 -11.54 24.96
N ARG A 277 -0.39 -10.31 25.45
CA ARG A 277 -1.36 -9.56 26.28
C ARG A 277 -2.03 -8.36 25.60
N SER A 278 -1.93 -8.20 24.29
CA SER A 278 -2.47 -7.04 23.54
C SER A 278 -3.34 -7.40 22.38
#